data_AF-A0A449GH09-F1
#
_entry.id   AF-A0A449GH09-F1
#
_cell.length_a   1.000
_cell.length_b   1.000
_cell.length_c   1.000
_cell.angle_alpha   90.00
_cell.angle_beta   90.00
_cell.angle_gamma   90.00
#
_symmetry.space_group_name_H-M   'P 1'
#
loop_
_entity.id
_entity.type
_entity.pdbx_description
1 polymer ?
#
loop_
_entity_poly.entity_id
_entity_poly.type
_entity_poly.pdbx_seq_one_letter_code
_entity_poly.pdbx_strand_id
1 'polypeptide(L)'
;MRTTNRPWRILPATPAHARGIAACHIASWREAYRGLVPAPILDAFDVDRRAAAVTRDLRDDRSGRTRVALVGDDVIGFATAAHGELRALYVRAGWYGTGVADDLLDAVLDPGVATSLWVFEDNPRARAFYRRHGFTASGERGPEAFTALPQVRMVRPAAKVPSMTSTEQTEYITTADGVLQITIATAANGTALDFAGIAAGTTALRERGAEVGAVLLTGTGANFCAGGNVRGFAAAEDRGAHIHGLATDLHEFVRALDATTVPVVAGVQGWAAGAGMSLVLAADIALGGPSTKLRPAYPGIGLSPDGGMSWTLPRVVGLGRAREILLTDAVLDAEEAVRLGILSRLVADDAVRAAARELAVTLARGPRTTYAGMKDLLRASLTSSLSDQLDRERDGITAAANSPAGREGVDAFVQKRPPRF
;
A
#
# COMPACT_ATOMS: atom_id res chain seq x y z
N MET A 1 13.77 2.36 24.77
CA MET A 1 14.18 3.53 25.59
C MET A 1 15.71 3.58 25.67
N ARG A 2 16.34 4.34 24.76
CA ARG A 2 17.70 4.93 24.84
C ARG A 2 17.68 6.16 23.93
N THR A 3 17.18 7.28 24.42
CA THR A 3 17.33 8.59 23.78
C THR A 3 18.72 9.11 24.12
N THR A 4 19.74 8.61 23.42
CA THR A 4 21.05 9.26 23.39
C THR A 4 20.90 10.47 22.47
N ASN A 5 21.13 11.67 22.99
CA ASN A 5 21.13 12.90 22.18
C ASN A 5 22.31 12.84 21.20
N ARG A 6 22.09 12.27 20.01
CA ARG A 6 23.16 12.10 19.01
C ARG A 6 23.46 13.47 18.39
N PRO A 7 24.74 13.82 18.15
CA PRO A 7 25.11 15.11 17.60
C PRO A 7 24.81 15.24 16.10
N TRP A 8 24.32 14.19 15.44
CA TRP A 8 23.93 14.19 14.03
C TRP A 8 22.45 13.92 13.82
N ARG A 9 21.92 14.38 12.68
CA ARG A 9 20.56 14.12 12.20
C ARG A 9 20.60 13.28 10.93
N ILE A 10 19.67 12.34 10.79
CA ILE A 10 19.48 11.57 9.55
C ILE A 10 18.28 12.11 8.80
N LEU A 11 18.46 12.61 7.58
CA LEU A 11 17.39 13.21 6.78
C LEU A 11 17.32 12.61 5.37
N PRO A 12 16.16 12.67 4.69
CA PRO A 12 16.10 12.45 3.24
C PRO A 12 17.08 13.38 2.50
N ALA A 13 17.81 12.85 1.54
CA ALA A 13 18.68 13.66 0.71
C ALA A 13 17.84 14.55 -0.23
N THR A 14 18.28 15.79 -0.41
CA THR A 14 17.70 16.72 -1.38
C THR A 14 18.81 17.22 -2.30
N PRO A 15 18.51 17.85 -3.44
CA PRO A 15 19.53 18.44 -4.30
C PRO A 15 20.49 19.40 -3.58
N ALA A 16 20.07 20.04 -2.49
CA ALA A 16 20.94 20.90 -1.68
C ALA A 16 22.10 20.13 -1.02
N HIS A 17 21.92 18.84 -0.74
CA HIS A 17 22.94 17.98 -0.13
C HIS A 17 23.92 17.39 -1.15
N ALA A 18 23.70 17.58 -2.46
CA ALA A 18 24.44 16.88 -3.51
C ALA A 18 25.96 17.10 -3.46
N ARG A 19 26.40 18.34 -3.20
CA ARG A 19 27.83 18.66 -3.03
C ARG A 19 28.43 17.97 -1.82
N GLY A 20 27.71 17.92 -0.70
CA GLY A 20 28.14 17.24 0.52
C GLY A 20 28.24 15.72 0.36
N ILE A 21 27.26 15.10 -0.32
CA ILE A 21 27.30 13.68 -0.69
C ILE A 21 28.49 13.38 -1.60
N ALA A 22 28.71 14.20 -2.62
CA ALA A 22 29.84 14.06 -3.54
C ALA A 22 31.19 14.14 -2.82
N ALA A 23 31.36 15.14 -1.95
CA ALA A 23 32.56 15.30 -1.14
C ALA A 23 32.78 14.11 -0.19
N CYS A 24 31.71 13.66 0.49
CA CYS A 24 31.76 12.49 1.37
C CYS A 24 32.16 11.22 0.62
N HIS A 25 31.56 10.98 -0.56
CA HIS A 25 31.86 9.85 -1.43
C HIS A 25 33.33 9.84 -1.86
N ILE A 26 33.81 10.95 -2.42
CA ILE A 26 35.19 11.08 -2.91
C ILE A 26 36.20 10.95 -1.78
N ALA A 27 35.96 11.59 -0.63
CA ALA A 27 36.84 11.47 0.53
C ALA A 27 36.91 10.01 1.03
N SER A 28 35.77 9.33 1.10
CA SER A 28 35.71 7.92 1.52
C SER A 28 36.41 6.99 0.53
N TRP A 29 36.30 7.26 -0.78
CA TRP A 29 37.03 6.52 -1.81
C TRP A 29 38.54 6.74 -1.70
N ARG A 30 38.99 7.99 -1.62
CA ARG A 30 40.42 8.33 -1.47
C ARG A 30 41.06 7.70 -0.23
N GLU A 31 40.27 7.49 0.81
CA GLU A 31 40.69 6.77 1.99
C GLU A 31 40.70 5.24 1.76
N ALA A 32 39.57 4.67 1.33
CA ALA A 32 39.38 3.23 1.22
C ALA A 32 40.31 2.56 0.19
N TYR A 33 40.68 3.27 -0.88
CA TYR A 33 41.54 2.74 -1.94
C TYR A 33 42.96 3.28 -1.89
N ARG A 34 43.34 3.96 -0.81
CA ARG A 34 44.72 4.41 -0.63
C ARG A 34 45.64 3.19 -0.66
N GLY A 35 46.47 3.09 -1.71
CA GLY A 35 47.37 1.96 -1.93
C GLY A 35 46.78 0.78 -2.73
N LEU A 36 45.48 0.81 -3.06
CA LEU A 36 44.82 -0.17 -3.94
C LEU A 36 44.59 0.37 -5.36
N VAL A 37 44.39 1.68 -5.48
CA VAL A 37 44.21 2.38 -6.76
C VAL A 37 45.33 3.41 -6.93
N PRO A 38 45.96 3.52 -8.12
CA PRO A 38 46.99 4.54 -8.38
C PRO A 38 46.53 5.95 -8.00
N ALA A 39 47.39 6.69 -7.29
CA ALA A 39 47.08 8.04 -6.79
C ALA A 39 46.52 8.99 -7.88
N PRO A 40 47.04 9.04 -9.12
CA PRO A 40 46.49 9.91 -10.16
C PRO A 40 45.01 9.64 -10.50
N ILE A 41 44.53 8.41 -10.35
CA ILE A 41 43.12 8.05 -10.62
C ILE A 41 42.21 8.57 -9.49
N LEU A 42 42.67 8.47 -8.24
CA LEU A 42 41.94 8.99 -7.07
C LEU A 42 41.96 10.52 -7.02
N ASP A 43 43.03 11.14 -7.52
CA ASP A 43 43.18 12.60 -7.61
C ASP A 43 42.29 13.19 -8.71
N ALA A 44 42.03 12.43 -9.78
CA ALA A 44 41.14 12.84 -10.87
C ALA A 44 39.64 12.94 -10.47
N PHE A 45 39.25 12.51 -9.27
CA PHE A 45 37.89 12.69 -8.77
C PHE A 45 37.55 14.16 -8.52
N ASP A 46 36.56 14.64 -9.26
CA ASP A 46 36.07 16.01 -9.19
C ASP A 46 34.73 16.08 -8.43
N VAL A 47 34.70 16.91 -7.37
CA VAL A 47 33.53 17.05 -6.48
C VAL A 47 32.36 17.68 -7.22
N ASP A 48 32.59 18.64 -8.10
CA ASP A 48 31.53 19.38 -8.79
C ASP A 48 30.84 18.51 -9.83
N ARG A 49 31.62 17.75 -10.61
CA ARG A 49 31.13 16.76 -11.57
C ARG A 49 30.32 15.67 -10.87
N ARG A 50 30.79 15.18 -9.72
CA ARG A 50 30.03 14.19 -8.93
C ARG A 50 28.76 14.81 -8.33
N ALA A 51 28.82 16.04 -7.84
CA ALA A 51 27.66 16.75 -7.30
C ALA A 51 26.58 16.98 -8.37
N ALA A 52 26.97 17.28 -9.61
CA ALA A 52 26.04 17.38 -10.73
C ALA A 52 25.36 16.04 -11.05
N ALA A 53 26.10 14.93 -11.00
CA ALA A 53 25.52 13.60 -11.16
C ALA A 53 24.53 13.27 -10.02
N VAL A 54 24.94 13.47 -8.76
CA VAL A 54 24.08 13.26 -7.59
C VAL A 54 22.83 14.14 -7.64
N THR A 55 22.94 15.39 -8.14
CA THR A 55 21.78 16.28 -8.29
C THR A 55 20.76 15.75 -9.28
N ARG A 56 21.22 15.14 -10.39
CA ARG A 56 20.32 14.48 -11.35
C ARG A 56 19.67 13.25 -10.71
N ASP A 57 20.49 12.40 -10.10
CA ASP A 57 20.01 11.18 -9.44
C ASP A 57 18.93 11.49 -8.38
N LEU A 58 19.13 12.54 -7.56
CA LEU A 58 18.16 12.97 -6.53
C LEU A 58 16.90 13.65 -7.07
N ARG A 59 16.93 14.22 -8.29
CA ARG A 59 15.75 14.80 -8.94
C ARG A 59 14.89 13.73 -9.61
N ASP A 60 15.54 12.69 -10.11
CA ASP A 60 14.91 11.56 -10.81
C ASP A 60 14.59 10.38 -9.86
N ASP A 61 14.83 10.55 -8.55
CA ASP A 61 14.71 9.51 -7.52
C ASP A 61 13.25 9.13 -7.24
N ARG A 62 12.61 8.45 -8.18
CA ARG A 62 11.23 7.97 -8.07
C ARG A 62 11.11 6.65 -7.31
N SER A 63 12.22 5.98 -6.95
CA SER A 63 12.21 4.66 -6.28
C SER A 63 13.38 4.35 -5.34
N GLY A 64 14.41 5.20 -5.23
CA GLY A 64 15.52 5.05 -4.29
C GLY A 64 15.32 5.84 -3.00
N ARG A 65 15.80 5.30 -1.88
CA ARG A 65 15.81 5.97 -0.57
C ARG A 65 17.24 6.42 -0.27
N THR A 66 17.60 7.65 -0.66
CA THR A 66 18.88 8.25 -0.25
C THR A 66 18.70 9.03 1.07
N ARG A 67 19.52 8.70 2.08
CA ARG A 67 19.56 9.37 3.39
C ARG A 67 20.93 9.99 3.62
N VAL A 68 20.97 11.15 4.26
CA VAL A 68 22.21 11.85 4.67
C VAL A 68 22.26 11.98 6.18
N ALA A 69 23.47 11.86 6.74
CA ALA A 69 23.79 12.19 8.11
C ALA A 69 24.45 13.57 8.16
N LEU A 70 23.91 14.46 8.98
CA LEU A 70 24.30 15.87 9.06
C LEU A 70 24.73 16.28 10.47
N VAL A 71 25.78 17.07 10.57
CA VAL A 71 26.14 17.84 11.77
C VAL A 71 26.15 19.31 11.37
N GLY A 72 25.24 20.09 11.94
CA GLY A 72 24.88 21.37 11.32
C GLY A 72 24.37 21.13 9.89
N ASP A 73 25.08 21.71 8.91
CA ASP A 73 24.82 21.57 7.47
C ASP A 73 25.84 20.64 6.76
N ASP A 74 26.82 20.11 7.51
CA ASP A 74 27.87 19.27 6.94
C ASP A 74 27.39 17.83 6.78
N VAL A 75 27.45 17.31 5.54
CA VAL A 75 27.21 15.89 5.25
C VAL A 75 28.39 15.06 5.74
N ILE A 76 28.18 14.36 6.85
CA ILE A 76 29.17 13.48 7.49
C ILE A 76 29.04 12.01 7.05
N GLY A 77 27.93 11.65 6.40
CA GLY A 77 27.71 10.35 5.80
C GLY A 77 26.43 10.31 4.96
N PHE A 78 26.28 9.27 4.14
CA PHE A 78 25.04 9.00 3.40
C PHE A 78 24.88 7.52 3.08
N ALA A 79 23.64 7.11 2.82
CA ALA A 79 23.31 5.78 2.34
C ALA A 79 22.22 5.83 1.28
N THR A 80 22.24 4.89 0.34
CA THR A 80 21.24 4.75 -0.71
C THR A 80 20.85 3.28 -0.84
N ALA A 81 19.55 3.00 -0.73
CA ALA A 81 18.98 1.70 -1.05
C ALA A 81 17.89 1.83 -2.14
N ALA A 82 17.84 0.90 -3.07
CA ALA A 82 16.83 0.84 -4.12
C ALA A 82 16.61 -0.61 -4.57
N HIS A 83 15.36 -0.98 -4.87
CA HIS A 83 14.99 -2.29 -5.41
C HIS A 83 15.54 -3.50 -4.61
N GLY A 84 15.54 -3.42 -3.28
CA GLY A 84 16.08 -4.49 -2.43
C GLY A 84 17.61 -4.59 -2.43
N GLU A 85 18.32 -3.54 -2.87
CA GLU A 85 19.78 -3.48 -2.83
C GLU A 85 20.27 -2.21 -2.11
N LEU A 86 21.21 -2.37 -1.17
CA LEU A 86 22.00 -1.28 -0.61
C LEU A 86 23.13 -0.93 -1.59
N ARG A 87 22.97 0.18 -2.29
CA ARG A 87 23.86 0.62 -3.37
C ARG A 87 25.01 1.50 -2.87
N ALA A 88 24.81 2.19 -1.76
CA ALA A 88 25.84 3.04 -1.15
C ALA A 88 25.67 3.12 0.37
N LEU A 89 26.79 3.10 1.07
CA LEU A 89 26.90 3.50 2.48
C LEU A 89 28.31 4.06 2.69
N TYR A 90 28.39 5.37 2.96
CA TYR A 90 29.64 6.07 3.15
C TYR A 90 29.56 6.98 4.36
N VAL A 91 30.61 6.97 5.18
CA VAL A 91 30.76 7.82 6.37
C VAL A 91 32.18 8.39 6.34
N ARG A 92 32.34 9.66 6.71
CA ARG A 92 33.66 10.30 6.79
C ARG A 92 34.50 9.67 7.90
N ALA A 93 35.82 9.56 7.69
CA ALA A 93 36.77 8.92 8.60
C ALA A 93 36.60 9.29 10.08
N GLY A 94 36.45 10.59 10.37
CA GLY A 94 36.30 11.12 11.73
C GLY A 94 35.03 10.66 12.47
N TRP A 95 34.09 10.03 11.76
CA TRP A 95 32.84 9.53 12.31
C TRP A 95 32.77 7.99 12.36
N TYR A 96 33.87 7.29 12.08
CA TYR A 96 33.92 5.85 12.23
C TYR A 96 33.76 5.41 13.68
N GLY A 97 32.97 4.35 13.89
CA GLY A 97 32.70 3.80 15.22
C GLY A 97 31.76 4.65 16.08
N THR A 98 31.27 5.79 15.58
CA THR A 98 30.37 6.68 16.35
C THR A 98 28.92 6.18 16.40
N GLY A 99 28.50 5.34 15.45
CA GLY A 99 27.10 4.93 15.28
C GLY A 99 26.40 5.57 14.08
N VAL A 100 27.05 6.51 13.37
CA VAL A 100 26.48 7.16 12.17
C VAL A 100 26.19 6.14 11.06
N ALA A 101 27.08 5.18 10.84
CA ALA A 101 26.90 4.14 9.83
C ALA A 101 25.72 3.22 10.17
N ASP A 102 25.58 2.87 11.46
CA ASP A 102 24.47 2.08 11.98
C ASP A 102 23.13 2.79 11.74
N ASP A 103 23.04 4.08 12.08
CA ASP A 103 21.81 4.88 11.87
C ASP A 103 21.46 5.09 10.40
N LEU A 104 22.48 5.33 9.56
CA LEU A 104 22.27 5.45 8.12
C LEU A 104 21.76 4.16 7.52
N LEU A 105 22.31 3.02 7.95
CA LEU A 105 21.87 1.70 7.52
C LEU A 105 20.44 1.43 7.98
N ASP A 106 20.12 1.69 9.25
CA ASP A 106 18.77 1.54 9.80
C ASP A 106 17.75 2.46 9.08
N ALA A 107 18.17 3.64 8.62
CA ALA A 107 17.30 4.58 7.92
C ALA A 107 16.99 4.22 6.45
N VAL A 108 17.81 3.37 5.83
CA VAL A 108 17.61 2.94 4.43
C VAL A 108 17.14 1.49 4.30
N LEU A 109 17.38 0.65 5.30
CA LEU A 109 16.96 -0.74 5.30
C LEU A 109 15.55 -0.91 5.86
N ASP A 110 14.75 -1.71 5.15
CA ASP A 110 13.49 -2.22 5.67
C ASP A 110 13.74 -3.60 6.31
N PRO A 111 13.39 -3.83 7.59
CA PRO A 111 13.49 -5.14 8.21
C PRO A 111 12.66 -6.22 7.52
N GLY A 112 11.55 -5.87 6.87
CA GLY A 112 10.65 -6.79 6.16
C GLY A 112 11.07 -7.13 4.73
N VAL A 113 12.11 -6.49 4.20
CA VAL A 113 12.56 -6.69 2.81
C VAL A 113 13.94 -7.33 2.80
N ALA A 114 14.05 -8.47 2.13
CA ALA A 114 15.35 -9.07 1.86
C ALA A 114 16.21 -8.08 1.07
N THR A 115 17.41 -7.80 1.56
CA THR A 115 18.30 -6.79 0.97
C THR A 115 19.63 -7.41 0.57
N SER A 116 20.13 -7.12 -0.63
CA SER A 116 21.51 -7.44 -1.03
C SER A 116 22.43 -6.23 -1.03
N LEU A 117 23.74 -6.46 -1.04
CA LEU A 117 24.76 -5.45 -1.28
C LEU A 117 26.00 -6.07 -1.92
N TRP A 118 26.80 -5.23 -2.57
CA TRP A 118 28.14 -5.57 -3.03
C TRP A 118 29.18 -4.88 -2.15
N VAL A 119 30.21 -5.64 -1.73
CA VAL A 119 31.32 -5.12 -0.93
C VAL A 119 32.62 -5.74 -1.41
N PHE A 120 33.72 -4.98 -1.38
CA PHE A 120 35.03 -5.48 -1.77
C PHE A 120 35.44 -6.73 -0.97
N GLU A 121 36.01 -7.70 -1.68
CA GLU A 121 36.47 -8.95 -1.10
C GLU A 121 37.53 -8.68 0.00
N ASP A 122 38.46 -7.77 -0.28
CA ASP A 122 39.58 -7.38 0.57
C ASP A 122 39.26 -6.23 1.56
N ASN A 123 37.98 -6.02 1.89
CA ASN A 123 37.58 -5.04 2.92
C ASN A 123 37.00 -5.75 4.17
N PRO A 124 37.85 -6.30 5.05
CA PRO A 124 37.40 -7.07 6.22
C PRO A 124 36.61 -6.21 7.21
N ARG A 125 36.90 -4.91 7.30
CA ARG A 125 36.18 -3.97 8.18
C ARG A 125 34.73 -3.80 7.75
N ALA A 126 34.48 -3.53 6.47
CA ALA A 126 33.13 -3.38 5.94
C ALA A 126 32.34 -4.70 6.02
N ARG A 127 32.98 -5.83 5.69
CA ARG A 127 32.36 -7.15 5.81
C ARG A 127 31.98 -7.50 7.25
N ALA A 128 32.84 -7.18 8.23
CA ALA A 128 32.52 -7.37 9.65
C ALA A 128 31.36 -6.47 10.11
N PHE A 129 31.31 -5.22 9.62
CA PHE A 129 30.18 -4.32 9.86
C PHE A 129 28.88 -4.93 9.33
N TYR A 130 28.80 -5.31 8.04
CA TYR A 130 27.58 -5.86 7.46
C TYR A 130 27.14 -7.19 8.10
N ARG A 131 28.07 -8.07 8.50
CA ARG A 131 27.72 -9.28 9.26
C ARG A 131 27.03 -8.97 10.58
N ARG A 132 27.46 -7.92 11.29
CA ARG A 132 26.83 -7.46 12.53
C ARG A 132 25.38 -7.00 12.31
N HIS A 133 25.08 -6.49 11.12
CA HIS A 133 23.72 -6.08 10.72
C HIS A 133 22.93 -7.16 9.98
N GLY A 134 23.35 -8.43 10.08
CA GLY A 134 22.59 -9.58 9.59
C GLY A 134 22.79 -9.94 8.12
N PHE A 135 23.82 -9.37 7.45
CA PHE A 135 24.18 -9.78 6.10
C PHE A 135 25.15 -10.98 6.12
N THR A 136 24.89 -11.96 5.25
CA THR A 136 25.74 -13.13 5.01
C THR A 136 26.18 -13.19 3.56
N ALA A 137 27.36 -13.74 3.26
CA ALA A 137 27.80 -13.90 1.87
C ALA A 137 26.88 -14.87 1.12
N SER A 138 26.41 -14.51 -0.09
CA SER A 138 25.60 -15.42 -0.93
C SER A 138 26.46 -16.42 -1.73
N GLY A 139 27.76 -16.16 -1.84
CA GLY A 139 28.69 -16.94 -2.67
C GLY A 139 28.94 -16.31 -4.05
N GLU A 140 28.11 -15.35 -4.48
CA GLU A 140 28.31 -14.61 -5.73
C GLU A 140 29.49 -13.64 -5.62
N ARG A 141 30.23 -13.49 -6.73
CA ARG A 141 31.40 -12.62 -6.87
C ARG A 141 31.33 -11.89 -8.21
N GLY A 142 31.88 -10.67 -8.26
CA GLY A 142 31.93 -9.88 -9.48
C GLY A 142 32.95 -8.74 -9.39
N PRO A 143 33.41 -8.20 -10.53
CA PRO A 143 34.29 -7.03 -10.54
C PRO A 143 33.50 -5.76 -10.22
N GLU A 144 34.09 -4.85 -9.44
CA GLU A 144 33.53 -3.51 -9.28
C GLU A 144 33.65 -2.73 -10.60
N ALA A 145 32.57 -2.07 -11.01
CA ALA A 145 32.43 -1.50 -12.34
C ALA A 145 33.50 -0.45 -12.70
N PHE A 146 34.07 0.26 -11.72
CA PHE A 146 35.04 1.32 -11.95
C PHE A 146 36.50 0.85 -11.82
N THR A 147 36.82 -0.01 -10.88
CA THR A 147 38.20 -0.42 -10.55
C THR A 147 38.55 -1.84 -11.01
N ALA A 148 37.57 -2.64 -11.42
CA ALA A 148 37.67 -4.07 -11.67
C ALA A 148 38.17 -4.91 -10.47
N LEU A 149 38.23 -4.31 -9.27
CA LEU A 149 38.60 -5.01 -8.04
C LEU A 149 37.50 -6.00 -7.64
N PRO A 150 37.85 -7.16 -7.06
CA PRO A 150 36.88 -8.19 -6.71
C PRO A 150 35.93 -7.74 -5.59
N GLN A 151 34.64 -7.98 -5.81
CA GLN A 151 33.56 -7.81 -4.84
C GLN A 151 32.85 -9.12 -4.57
N VAL A 152 32.30 -9.23 -3.36
CA VAL A 152 31.44 -10.32 -2.93
C VAL A 152 30.05 -9.79 -2.67
N ARG A 153 29.03 -10.58 -3.05
CA ARG A 153 27.64 -10.25 -2.74
C ARG A 153 27.30 -10.73 -1.32
N MET A 154 26.69 -9.84 -0.55
CA MET A 154 26.13 -10.18 0.75
C MET A 154 24.62 -9.95 0.74
N VAL A 155 23.89 -10.83 1.41
CA VAL A 155 22.42 -10.82 1.49
C VAL A 155 21.98 -10.83 2.94
N ARG A 156 20.95 -10.04 3.25
CA ARG A 156 20.26 -10.00 4.53
C ARG A 156 18.82 -10.47 4.26
N PRO A 157 18.39 -11.61 4.79
CA PRO A 157 17.00 -12.02 4.68
C PRO A 157 16.09 -11.05 5.44
N ALA A 158 14.83 -10.96 5.04
CA ALA A 158 13.82 -10.25 5.82
C ALA A 158 13.78 -10.84 7.25
N ALA A 159 13.73 -9.98 8.26
CA ALA A 159 13.74 -10.37 9.65
C ALA A 159 12.47 -11.19 9.95
N LYS A 160 12.64 -12.43 10.44
CA LYS A 160 11.53 -13.20 11.02
C LYS A 160 11.17 -12.56 12.36
N VAL A 161 9.98 -11.96 12.44
CA VAL A 161 9.39 -11.47 13.70
C VAL A 161 9.25 -12.66 14.67
N PRO A 162 9.54 -12.51 15.98
CA PRO A 162 9.48 -13.64 16.92
C PRO A 162 8.06 -14.21 16.98
N SER A 163 7.94 -15.52 16.81
CA SER A 163 6.68 -16.24 16.92
C SER A 163 6.30 -16.46 18.39
N MET A 164 5.11 -16.01 18.77
CA MET A 164 4.35 -16.60 19.87
C MET A 164 3.30 -17.52 19.24
N THR A 165 3.47 -18.83 19.46
CA THR A 165 2.49 -19.92 19.35
C THR A 165 1.40 -19.84 18.26
N SER A 166 1.59 -20.66 17.22
CA SER A 166 0.62 -21.09 16.19
C SER A 166 -0.50 -20.11 15.82
N THR A 167 -0.36 -19.42 14.68
CA THR A 167 -1.53 -19.07 13.86
C THR A 167 -1.11 -18.77 12.42
N GLU A 168 -1.96 -19.25 11.52
CA GLU A 168 -1.98 -19.18 10.06
C GLU A 168 -1.34 -17.94 9.44
N GLN A 169 -0.55 -18.15 8.38
CA GLN A 169 -0.21 -17.11 7.42
C GLN A 169 -1.53 -16.57 6.85
N THR A 170 -1.92 -15.34 7.20
CA THR A 170 -3.16 -14.76 6.68
C THR A 170 -3.03 -14.61 5.17
N GLU A 171 -3.78 -15.43 4.44
CA GLU A 171 -3.94 -15.29 3.02
C GLU A 171 -4.84 -14.07 2.75
N TYR A 172 -4.25 -12.97 2.26
CA TYR A 172 -5.00 -11.74 1.99
C TYR A 172 -5.94 -11.88 0.79
N ILE A 173 -5.61 -12.77 -0.14
CA ILE A 173 -6.30 -12.93 -1.41
C ILE A 173 -6.63 -14.40 -1.61
N THR A 174 -7.92 -14.70 -1.71
CA THR A 174 -8.39 -16.05 -2.05
C THR A 174 -9.35 -15.96 -3.22
N THR A 175 -9.16 -16.82 -4.24
CA THR A 175 -10.08 -16.92 -5.37
C THR A 175 -10.73 -18.30 -5.36
N ALA A 176 -12.04 -18.34 -5.17
CA ALA A 176 -12.83 -19.58 -5.20
C ALA A 176 -14.26 -19.26 -5.66
N ASP A 177 -14.91 -20.19 -6.36
CA ASP A 177 -16.29 -20.05 -6.86
C ASP A 177 -16.53 -18.81 -7.75
N GLY A 178 -15.48 -18.34 -8.45
CA GLY A 178 -15.53 -17.11 -9.22
C GLY A 178 -15.55 -15.83 -8.37
N VAL A 179 -15.26 -15.92 -7.08
CA VAL A 179 -15.19 -14.76 -6.17
C VAL A 179 -13.74 -14.49 -5.79
N LEU A 180 -13.29 -13.27 -6.07
CA LEU A 180 -12.04 -12.73 -5.55
C LEU A 180 -12.31 -12.12 -4.18
N GLN A 181 -11.92 -12.83 -3.13
CA GLN A 181 -12.05 -12.34 -1.76
C GLN A 181 -10.76 -11.65 -1.32
N ILE A 182 -10.91 -10.45 -0.77
CA ILE A 182 -9.84 -9.56 -0.31
C ILE A 182 -10.04 -9.31 1.18
N THR A 183 -9.06 -9.73 1.98
CA THR A 183 -8.99 -9.45 3.41
C THR A 183 -8.36 -8.07 3.60
N ILE A 184 -9.16 -7.08 3.97
CA ILE A 184 -8.73 -5.67 4.12
C ILE A 184 -8.20 -5.36 5.53
N ALA A 185 -8.55 -6.16 6.52
CA ALA A 185 -8.12 -6.02 7.90
C ALA A 185 -8.07 -7.40 8.57
N THR A 186 -7.10 -7.59 9.46
CA THR A 186 -6.94 -8.83 10.22
C THR A 186 -7.33 -8.65 11.68
N ALA A 187 -7.31 -9.70 12.49
CA ALA A 187 -7.48 -9.57 13.94
C ALA A 187 -6.35 -8.76 14.62
N ALA A 188 -5.23 -8.53 13.92
CA ALA A 188 -4.09 -7.77 14.44
C ALA A 188 -4.41 -6.27 14.57
N ASN A 189 -3.59 -5.56 15.36
CA ASN A 189 -3.63 -4.10 15.48
C ASN A 189 -5.01 -3.50 15.78
N GLY A 190 -5.85 -4.23 16.51
CA GLY A 190 -7.21 -3.77 16.82
C GLY A 190 -8.10 -3.68 15.57
N THR A 191 -7.92 -4.60 14.60
CA THR A 191 -8.66 -4.64 13.32
C THR A 191 -8.44 -3.41 12.45
N ALA A 192 -7.29 -2.75 12.58
CA ALA A 192 -6.90 -1.69 11.67
C ALA A 192 -6.71 -2.22 10.25
N LEU A 193 -6.86 -1.33 9.27
CA LEU A 193 -6.61 -1.60 7.86
C LEU A 193 -5.20 -2.15 7.66
N ASP A 194 -5.10 -3.25 6.92
CA ASP A 194 -3.84 -3.92 6.64
C ASP A 194 -3.34 -3.57 5.25
N PHE A 195 -2.27 -2.77 5.18
CA PHE A 195 -1.73 -2.28 3.92
C PHE A 195 -1.10 -3.38 3.05
N ALA A 196 -0.72 -4.52 3.63
CA ALA A 196 -0.32 -5.69 2.84
C ALA A 196 -1.53 -6.26 2.08
N GLY A 197 -2.70 -6.33 2.74
CA GLY A 197 -3.95 -6.72 2.12
C GLY A 197 -4.44 -5.73 1.06
N ILE A 198 -4.32 -4.42 1.32
CA ILE A 198 -4.64 -3.36 0.36
C ILE A 198 -3.76 -3.44 -0.88
N ALA A 199 -2.44 -3.60 -0.72
CA ALA A 199 -1.53 -3.74 -1.84
C ALA A 199 -1.80 -5.00 -2.66
N ALA A 200 -1.94 -6.16 -1.99
CA ALA A 200 -2.27 -7.42 -2.65
C ALA A 200 -3.62 -7.36 -3.38
N GLY A 201 -4.63 -6.74 -2.76
CA GLY A 201 -5.95 -6.54 -3.34
C GLY A 201 -5.92 -5.62 -4.56
N THR A 202 -5.12 -4.55 -4.51
CA THR A 202 -4.95 -3.64 -5.66
C THR A 202 -4.37 -4.36 -6.86
N THR A 203 -3.32 -5.16 -6.65
CA THR A 203 -2.73 -5.99 -7.72
C THR A 203 -3.74 -7.01 -8.23
N ALA A 204 -4.41 -7.75 -7.34
CA ALA A 204 -5.38 -8.78 -7.72
C ALA A 204 -6.59 -8.22 -8.49
N LEU A 205 -7.04 -7.00 -8.18
CA LEU A 205 -8.10 -6.32 -8.93
C LEU A 205 -7.65 -5.93 -10.35
N ARG A 206 -6.42 -5.46 -10.50
CA ARG A 206 -5.83 -5.05 -11.79
C ARG A 206 -5.52 -6.23 -12.69
N GLU A 207 -5.06 -7.32 -12.10
CA GLU A 207 -4.67 -8.56 -12.80
C GLU A 207 -5.80 -9.59 -12.83
N ARG A 208 -7.01 -9.20 -12.41
CA ARG A 208 -8.18 -10.07 -12.26
C ARG A 208 -8.45 -10.86 -13.55
N GLY A 209 -8.37 -12.18 -13.45
CA GLY A 209 -8.70 -13.09 -14.54
C GLY A 209 -10.19 -13.09 -14.88
N ALA A 210 -10.51 -13.57 -16.09
CA ALA A 210 -11.88 -13.60 -16.62
C ALA A 210 -12.82 -14.52 -15.81
N GLU A 211 -12.27 -15.46 -15.04
CA GLU A 211 -12.99 -16.40 -14.17
C GLU A 211 -13.67 -15.72 -12.97
N VAL A 212 -13.14 -14.58 -12.51
CA VAL A 212 -13.73 -13.81 -11.41
C VAL A 212 -14.97 -13.07 -11.89
N GLY A 213 -16.10 -13.34 -11.25
CA GLY A 213 -17.39 -12.70 -11.50
C GLY A 213 -17.85 -11.75 -10.40
N ALA A 214 -17.21 -11.75 -9.23
CA ALA A 214 -17.49 -10.82 -8.12
C ALA A 214 -16.26 -10.64 -7.22
N VAL A 215 -16.25 -9.53 -6.48
CA VAL A 215 -15.26 -9.22 -5.44
C VAL A 215 -15.94 -9.24 -4.08
N LEU A 216 -15.26 -9.76 -3.06
CA LEU A 216 -15.73 -9.78 -1.69
C LEU A 216 -14.70 -9.12 -0.75
N LEU A 217 -15.09 -8.05 -0.06
CA LEU A 217 -14.30 -7.40 0.97
C LEU A 217 -14.64 -7.97 2.35
N THR A 218 -13.62 -8.36 3.12
CA THR A 218 -13.79 -8.95 4.46
C THR A 218 -12.73 -8.49 5.46
N GLY A 219 -13.10 -8.54 6.74
CA GLY A 219 -12.15 -8.51 7.86
C GLY A 219 -12.18 -9.83 8.63
N THR A 220 -11.02 -10.34 9.07
CA THR A 220 -10.93 -11.65 9.76
C THR A 220 -11.02 -11.57 11.30
N GLY A 221 -11.07 -10.36 11.87
CA GLY A 221 -11.24 -10.15 13.31
C GLY A 221 -12.69 -9.94 13.77
N ALA A 222 -12.83 -9.36 14.95
CA ALA A 222 -14.13 -9.00 15.55
C ALA A 222 -14.86 -7.89 14.78
N ASN A 223 -14.13 -7.11 13.97
CA ASN A 223 -14.66 -6.01 13.19
C ASN A 223 -14.31 -6.18 11.71
N PHE A 224 -15.08 -5.52 10.86
CA PHE A 224 -14.79 -5.37 9.45
C PHE A 224 -13.47 -4.61 9.24
N CYS A 225 -13.37 -3.38 9.78
CA CYS A 225 -12.16 -2.57 9.75
C CYS A 225 -12.32 -1.35 10.68
N ALA A 226 -11.42 -1.19 11.64
CA ALA A 226 -11.40 -0.06 12.58
C ALA A 226 -10.74 1.21 12.00
N GLY A 227 -10.34 1.19 10.72
CA GLY A 227 -9.67 2.30 10.05
C GLY A 227 -8.16 2.23 10.16
N GLY A 228 -7.48 3.38 10.10
CA GLY A 228 -6.02 3.43 10.14
C GLY A 228 -5.41 3.06 11.50
N ASN A 229 -4.17 2.58 11.50
CA ASN A 229 -3.44 2.29 12.74
C ASN A 229 -2.95 3.58 13.41
N VAL A 230 -3.78 4.16 14.29
CA VAL A 230 -3.49 5.42 14.99
C VAL A 230 -2.21 5.36 15.83
N ARG A 231 -1.83 4.19 16.37
CA ARG A 231 -0.54 4.04 17.07
C ARG A 231 0.64 4.21 16.11
N GLY A 232 0.51 3.70 14.87
CA GLY A 232 1.46 3.94 13.79
C GLY A 232 1.55 5.42 13.44
N PHE A 233 0.41 6.11 13.37
CA PHE A 233 0.38 7.56 13.08
C PHE A 233 1.09 8.35 14.20
N ALA A 234 0.84 7.99 15.45
CA ALA A 234 1.45 8.67 16.60
C ALA A 234 2.98 8.49 16.64
N ALA A 235 3.46 7.31 16.23
CA ALA A 235 4.88 6.94 16.22
C ALA A 235 5.67 7.48 15.03
N ALA A 236 4.99 7.95 13.97
CA ALA A 236 5.64 8.54 12.81
C ALA A 236 6.30 9.88 13.17
N GLU A 237 7.55 10.07 12.72
CA GLU A 237 8.31 11.32 12.89
C GLU A 237 7.63 12.48 12.15
N ASP A 238 7.25 12.26 10.89
CA ASP A 238 6.37 13.13 10.11
C ASP A 238 5.04 12.42 9.87
N ARG A 239 4.03 12.82 10.64
CA ARG A 239 2.67 12.28 10.55
C ARG A 239 2.02 12.60 9.21
N GLY A 240 2.26 13.79 8.66
CA GLY A 240 1.67 14.22 7.40
C GLY A 240 2.18 13.38 6.23
N ALA A 241 3.50 13.21 6.13
CA ALA A 241 4.11 12.37 5.10
C ALA A 241 3.70 10.90 5.24
N HIS A 242 3.64 10.38 6.47
CA HIS A 242 3.20 9.00 6.72
C HIS A 242 1.75 8.78 6.28
N ILE A 243 0.82 9.63 6.75
CA ILE A 243 -0.60 9.53 6.40
C ILE A 243 -0.82 9.75 4.89
N HIS A 244 -0.06 10.65 4.26
CA HIS A 244 -0.11 10.84 2.81
C HIS A 244 0.22 9.54 2.05
N GLY A 245 1.26 8.80 2.45
CA GLY A 245 1.60 7.51 1.85
C GLY A 245 0.48 6.49 2.01
N LEU A 246 -0.06 6.36 3.21
CA LEU A 246 -1.18 5.44 3.48
C LEU A 246 -2.45 5.82 2.70
N ALA A 247 -2.79 7.11 2.65
CA ALA A 247 -3.93 7.59 1.85
C ALA A 247 -3.70 7.33 0.36
N THR A 248 -2.47 7.44 -0.14
CA THR A 248 -2.12 7.12 -1.53
C THR A 248 -2.42 5.66 -1.85
N ASP A 249 -1.93 4.74 -1.02
CA ASP A 249 -2.15 3.30 -1.21
C ASP A 249 -3.64 2.91 -1.11
N LEU A 250 -4.35 3.48 -0.14
CA LEU A 250 -5.80 3.28 -0.01
C LEU A 250 -6.56 3.83 -1.23
N HIS A 251 -6.19 5.02 -1.73
CA HIS A 251 -6.86 5.62 -2.89
C HIS A 251 -6.61 4.83 -4.17
N GLU A 252 -5.42 4.25 -4.36
CA GLU A 252 -5.15 3.37 -5.49
C GLU A 252 -6.02 2.10 -5.43
N PHE A 253 -6.24 1.55 -4.24
CA PHE A 253 -7.17 0.44 -4.04
C PHE A 253 -8.63 0.84 -4.33
N VAL A 254 -9.09 1.98 -3.82
CA VAL A 254 -10.45 2.49 -4.08
C VAL A 254 -10.65 2.76 -5.58
N ARG A 255 -9.65 3.29 -6.29
CA ARG A 255 -9.69 3.45 -7.75
C ARG A 255 -9.76 2.10 -8.47
N ALA A 256 -9.06 1.07 -7.97
CA ALA A 256 -9.13 -0.27 -8.54
C ALA A 256 -10.52 -0.91 -8.30
N LEU A 257 -11.14 -0.68 -7.14
CA LEU A 257 -12.53 -1.08 -6.88
C LEU A 257 -13.51 -0.35 -7.79
N ASP A 258 -13.38 0.97 -7.93
CA ASP A 258 -14.25 1.75 -8.82
C ASP A 258 -14.03 1.38 -10.29
N ALA A 259 -12.83 1.01 -10.72
CA ALA A 259 -12.58 0.59 -12.10
C ALA A 259 -13.08 -0.83 -12.41
N THR A 260 -13.38 -1.65 -11.40
CA THR A 260 -13.77 -3.05 -11.64
C THR A 260 -15.15 -3.15 -12.29
N THR A 261 -15.28 -4.09 -13.23
CA THR A 261 -16.51 -4.33 -13.99
C THR A 261 -17.41 -5.37 -13.36
N VAL A 262 -16.96 -6.03 -12.29
CA VAL A 262 -17.74 -7.01 -11.53
C VAL A 262 -18.34 -6.38 -10.26
N PRO A 263 -19.42 -6.95 -9.70
CA PRO A 263 -19.97 -6.50 -8.42
C PRO A 263 -18.98 -6.66 -7.26
N VAL A 264 -18.99 -5.69 -6.35
CA VAL A 264 -18.19 -5.66 -5.11
C VAL A 264 -19.13 -5.78 -3.91
N VAL A 265 -18.94 -6.82 -3.12
CA VAL A 265 -19.72 -7.10 -1.91
C VAL A 265 -18.87 -6.87 -0.66
N ALA A 266 -19.43 -6.31 0.40
CA ALA A 266 -18.78 -6.21 1.71
C ALA A 266 -19.59 -6.91 2.81
N GLY A 267 -18.93 -7.75 3.61
CA GLY A 267 -19.50 -8.32 4.84
C GLY A 267 -19.00 -7.56 6.06
N VAL A 268 -19.86 -6.74 6.66
CA VAL A 268 -19.48 -5.68 7.62
C VAL A 268 -19.86 -6.06 9.05
N GLN A 269 -19.16 -7.03 9.65
CA GLN A 269 -19.38 -7.37 11.07
C GLN A 269 -18.76 -6.34 12.01
N GLY A 270 -19.36 -6.13 13.19
CA GLY A 270 -18.80 -5.24 14.22
C GLY A 270 -18.59 -3.80 13.70
N TRP A 271 -17.39 -3.27 13.86
CA TRP A 271 -17.10 -1.88 13.49
C TRP A 271 -16.55 -1.69 12.07
N ALA A 272 -17.06 -0.66 11.38
CA ALA A 272 -16.45 -0.03 10.23
C ALA A 272 -16.18 1.45 10.54
N ALA A 273 -14.92 1.81 10.84
CA ALA A 273 -14.54 3.15 11.25
C ALA A 273 -13.47 3.74 10.33
N GLY A 274 -13.46 5.07 10.10
CA GLY A 274 -12.44 5.69 9.27
C GLY A 274 -12.44 5.13 7.86
N ALA A 275 -11.25 4.75 7.39
CA ALA A 275 -11.06 4.08 6.11
C ALA A 275 -11.91 2.78 5.99
N GLY A 276 -12.26 2.13 7.10
CA GLY A 276 -13.18 1.00 7.10
C GLY A 276 -14.57 1.40 6.61
N MET A 277 -15.13 2.52 7.08
CA MET A 277 -16.40 3.05 6.57
C MET A 277 -16.27 3.54 5.12
N SER A 278 -15.12 4.12 4.74
CA SER A 278 -14.83 4.47 3.34
C SER A 278 -14.94 3.25 2.42
N LEU A 279 -14.41 2.10 2.84
CA LEU A 279 -14.48 0.85 2.06
C LEU A 279 -15.87 0.20 2.05
N VAL A 280 -16.69 0.40 3.09
CA VAL A 280 -18.11 0.02 3.03
C VAL A 280 -18.83 0.82 1.95
N LEU A 281 -18.61 2.15 1.91
CA LEU A 281 -19.19 3.04 0.91
C LEU A 281 -18.67 2.75 -0.51
N ALA A 282 -17.47 2.22 -0.65
CA ALA A 282 -16.89 1.84 -1.94
C ALA A 282 -17.42 0.51 -2.49
N ALA A 283 -18.12 -0.30 -1.69
CA ALA A 283 -18.75 -1.53 -2.15
C ALA A 283 -20.08 -1.24 -2.87
N ASP A 284 -20.43 -2.06 -3.86
CA ASP A 284 -21.74 -1.96 -4.53
C ASP A 284 -22.86 -2.45 -3.58
N ILE A 285 -22.59 -3.47 -2.78
CA ILE A 285 -23.54 -4.02 -1.81
C ILE A 285 -22.82 -4.36 -0.50
N ALA A 286 -23.27 -3.76 0.60
CA ALA A 286 -22.80 -4.09 1.94
C ALA A 286 -23.89 -4.79 2.77
N LEU A 287 -23.49 -5.80 3.54
CA LEU A 287 -24.32 -6.50 4.52
C LEU A 287 -23.76 -6.26 5.92
N GLY A 288 -24.62 -6.04 6.90
CA GLY A 288 -24.23 -5.98 8.32
C GLY A 288 -25.07 -6.90 9.18
N GLY A 289 -24.76 -6.95 10.47
CA GLY A 289 -25.62 -7.56 11.48
C GLY A 289 -26.13 -6.52 12.48
N PRO A 290 -27.04 -6.87 13.40
CA PRO A 290 -27.56 -5.94 14.40
C PRO A 290 -26.47 -5.23 15.23
N SER A 291 -25.31 -5.86 15.43
CA SER A 291 -24.17 -5.27 16.15
C SER A 291 -23.32 -4.31 15.32
N THR A 292 -23.55 -4.23 14.00
CA THR A 292 -22.74 -3.42 13.10
C THR A 292 -22.83 -1.94 13.45
N LYS A 293 -21.67 -1.27 13.49
CA LYS A 293 -21.57 0.17 13.74
C LYS A 293 -20.63 0.82 12.73
N LEU A 294 -21.05 1.95 12.19
CA LEU A 294 -20.25 2.76 11.27
C LEU A 294 -19.93 4.12 11.88
N ARG A 295 -18.73 4.63 11.65
CA ARG A 295 -18.32 5.94 12.13
C ARG A 295 -17.27 6.57 11.21
N PRO A 296 -17.37 7.87 10.88
CA PRO A 296 -16.30 8.56 10.15
C PRO A 296 -14.95 8.48 10.86
N ALA A 297 -14.89 8.65 12.17
CA ALA A 297 -13.72 8.56 13.06
C ALA A 297 -12.55 9.52 12.78
N TYR A 298 -12.52 10.23 11.66
CA TYR A 298 -11.50 11.24 11.37
C TYR A 298 -11.58 12.47 12.29
N PRO A 299 -12.75 13.08 12.57
CA PRO A 299 -12.83 14.26 13.42
C PRO A 299 -12.33 14.00 14.84
N GLY A 300 -12.56 12.79 15.37
CA GLY A 300 -12.07 12.36 16.68
C GLY A 300 -10.54 12.37 16.83
N ILE A 301 -9.79 12.40 15.73
CA ILE A 301 -8.32 12.51 15.73
C ILE A 301 -7.83 13.74 14.95
N GLY A 302 -8.70 14.70 14.66
CA GLY A 302 -8.35 15.96 14.00
C GLY A 302 -7.98 15.83 12.53
N LEU A 303 -8.48 14.81 11.83
CA LEU A 303 -8.21 14.57 10.41
C LEU A 303 -9.47 14.81 9.55
N SER A 304 -9.24 15.07 8.26
CA SER A 304 -10.30 15.01 7.25
C SER A 304 -10.51 13.57 6.75
N PRO A 305 -11.69 13.22 6.20
CA PRO A 305 -11.91 11.91 5.60
C PRO A 305 -11.02 11.60 4.38
N ASP A 306 -10.66 10.32 4.22
CA ASP A 306 -9.99 9.76 3.04
C ASP A 306 -10.80 8.58 2.45
N GLY A 307 -10.20 7.83 1.51
CA GLY A 307 -10.81 6.62 0.93
C GLY A 307 -12.06 6.90 0.08
N GLY A 308 -12.24 8.15 -0.36
CA GLY A 308 -13.41 8.56 -1.14
C GLY A 308 -14.67 8.86 -0.32
N MET A 309 -14.65 8.80 1.01
CA MET A 309 -15.85 9.00 1.85
C MET A 309 -16.55 10.34 1.57
N SER A 310 -15.79 11.44 1.43
CA SER A 310 -16.33 12.77 1.14
C SER A 310 -16.97 12.87 -0.26
N TRP A 311 -16.68 11.92 -1.15
CA TRP A 311 -17.30 11.82 -2.48
C TRP A 311 -18.52 10.89 -2.45
N THR A 312 -18.40 9.72 -1.82
CA THR A 312 -19.44 8.68 -1.88
C THR A 312 -20.56 8.91 -0.88
N LEU A 313 -20.25 9.30 0.36
CA LEU A 313 -21.27 9.51 1.40
C LEU A 313 -22.39 10.48 0.94
N PRO A 314 -22.10 11.70 0.42
CA PRO A 314 -23.17 12.59 -0.02
C PRO A 314 -23.97 12.07 -1.23
N ARG A 315 -23.43 11.12 -2.00
CA ARG A 315 -24.16 10.46 -3.09
C ARG A 315 -25.12 9.39 -2.59
N VAL A 316 -24.85 8.81 -1.43
CA VAL A 316 -25.71 7.82 -0.77
C VAL A 316 -26.80 8.50 0.07
N VAL A 317 -26.39 9.43 0.95
CA VAL A 317 -27.31 9.98 1.98
C VAL A 317 -27.77 11.42 1.69
N GLY A 318 -27.29 12.02 0.62
CA GLY A 318 -27.47 13.45 0.34
C GLY A 318 -26.49 14.34 1.12
N LEU A 319 -26.23 15.54 0.57
CA LEU A 319 -25.20 16.45 1.10
C LEU A 319 -25.47 16.94 2.53
N GLY A 320 -26.74 17.19 2.89
CA GLY A 320 -27.12 17.66 4.23
C GLY A 320 -26.79 16.63 5.31
N ARG A 321 -27.23 15.39 5.11
CA ARG A 321 -26.95 14.29 6.03
C ARG A 321 -25.48 13.92 6.07
N ALA A 322 -24.78 13.96 4.93
CA ALA A 322 -23.34 13.71 4.90
C ALA A 322 -22.57 14.73 5.76
N ARG A 323 -22.94 16.02 5.74
CA ARG A 323 -22.34 17.04 6.61
C ARG A 323 -22.58 16.75 8.08
N GLU A 324 -23.81 16.41 8.46
CA GLU A 324 -24.14 16.04 9.84
C GLU A 324 -23.25 14.88 10.31
N ILE A 325 -23.21 13.78 9.55
CA ILE A 325 -22.42 12.59 9.88
C ILE A 325 -20.93 12.94 10.02
N LEU A 326 -20.37 13.64 9.04
CA LEU A 326 -18.93 13.94 9.01
C LEU A 326 -18.51 14.97 10.06
N LEU A 327 -19.30 16.01 10.30
CA LEU A 327 -18.93 17.09 11.22
C LEU A 327 -19.18 16.72 12.68
N THR A 328 -20.20 15.89 12.95
CA THR A 328 -20.51 15.41 14.32
C THR A 328 -19.77 14.12 14.67
N ASP A 329 -19.12 13.50 13.69
CA ASP A 329 -18.50 12.17 13.83
C ASP A 329 -19.50 11.11 14.33
N ALA A 330 -20.73 11.17 13.79
CA ALA A 330 -21.85 10.36 14.24
C ALA A 330 -21.56 8.86 14.14
N VAL A 331 -21.93 8.12 15.19
CA VAL A 331 -21.99 6.65 15.13
C VAL A 331 -23.35 6.27 14.56
N LEU A 332 -23.32 5.56 13.44
CA LEU A 332 -24.50 4.97 12.82
C LEU A 332 -24.60 3.52 13.29
N ASP A 333 -25.72 3.16 13.92
CA ASP A 333 -26.04 1.76 14.15
C ASP A 333 -26.51 1.09 12.85
N ALA A 334 -26.70 -0.23 12.93
CA ALA A 334 -27.01 -1.07 11.77
C ALA A 334 -28.35 -0.69 11.10
N GLU A 335 -29.37 -0.40 11.90
CA GLU A 335 -30.71 -0.03 11.40
C GLU A 335 -30.67 1.33 10.69
N GLU A 336 -30.01 2.31 11.29
CA GLU A 336 -29.81 3.62 10.68
C GLU A 336 -29.01 3.51 9.39
N ALA A 337 -27.96 2.68 9.37
CA ALA A 337 -27.16 2.46 8.17
C ALA A 337 -27.95 1.82 7.02
N VAL A 338 -28.91 0.93 7.32
CA VAL A 338 -29.85 0.41 6.31
C VAL A 338 -30.82 1.49 5.86
N ARG A 339 -31.40 2.26 6.79
CA ARG A 339 -32.33 3.34 6.47
C ARG A 339 -31.71 4.41 5.57
N LEU A 340 -30.41 4.67 5.77
CA LEU A 340 -29.61 5.59 4.96
C LEU A 340 -29.12 5.00 3.64
N GLY A 341 -29.31 3.69 3.40
CA GLY A 341 -28.85 3.02 2.19
C GLY A 341 -27.34 2.72 2.14
N ILE A 342 -26.63 2.84 3.27
CA ILE A 342 -25.19 2.48 3.36
C ILE A 342 -25.03 0.96 3.47
N LEU A 343 -25.92 0.31 4.24
CA LEU A 343 -26.08 -1.15 4.25
C LEU A 343 -27.33 -1.51 3.46
N SER A 344 -27.27 -2.61 2.70
CA SER A 344 -28.42 -3.06 1.92
C SER A 344 -29.46 -3.81 2.76
N ARG A 345 -28.99 -4.60 3.75
CA ARG A 345 -29.82 -5.37 4.68
C ARG A 345 -29.00 -5.85 5.87
N LEU A 346 -29.72 -6.28 6.92
CA LEU A 346 -29.14 -6.95 8.07
C LEU A 346 -29.35 -8.47 7.98
N VAL A 347 -28.37 -9.22 8.49
CA VAL A 347 -28.44 -10.67 8.74
C VAL A 347 -28.01 -10.93 10.19
N ALA A 348 -28.09 -12.17 10.68
CA ALA A 348 -27.55 -12.46 12.02
C ALA A 348 -26.04 -12.14 12.10
N ASP A 349 -25.57 -11.64 13.25
CA ASP A 349 -24.18 -11.16 13.42
C ASP A 349 -23.14 -12.23 13.10
N ASP A 350 -23.41 -13.49 13.48
CA ASP A 350 -22.58 -14.65 13.19
C ASP A 350 -22.66 -15.11 11.72
N ALA A 351 -23.70 -14.70 10.99
CA ALA A 351 -23.93 -15.04 9.59
C ALA A 351 -23.41 -13.98 8.59
N VAL A 352 -22.99 -12.79 9.03
CA VAL A 352 -22.60 -11.68 8.13
C VAL A 352 -21.59 -12.10 7.06
N ARG A 353 -20.51 -12.76 7.47
CA ARG A 353 -19.46 -13.20 6.52
C ARG A 353 -19.96 -14.26 5.55
N ALA A 354 -20.72 -15.24 6.04
CA ALA A 354 -21.27 -16.31 5.23
C ALA A 354 -22.29 -15.77 4.20
N ALA A 355 -23.20 -14.89 4.63
CA ALA A 355 -24.19 -14.27 3.76
C ALA A 355 -23.56 -13.36 2.70
N ALA A 356 -22.49 -12.63 3.04
CA ALA A 356 -21.74 -11.82 2.07
C ALA A 356 -21.04 -12.68 1.03
N ARG A 357 -20.43 -13.81 1.46
CA ARG A 357 -19.84 -14.81 0.56
C ARG A 357 -20.89 -15.42 -0.36
N GLU A 358 -22.04 -15.84 0.17
CA GLU A 358 -23.14 -16.42 -0.62
C GLU A 358 -23.67 -15.44 -1.66
N LEU A 359 -23.84 -14.16 -1.28
CA LEU A 359 -24.24 -13.11 -2.20
C LEU A 359 -23.18 -12.91 -3.31
N ALA A 360 -21.90 -12.85 -2.95
CA ALA A 360 -20.82 -12.71 -3.92
C ALA A 360 -20.76 -13.90 -4.89
N VAL A 361 -20.95 -15.13 -4.41
CA VAL A 361 -21.02 -16.34 -5.26
C VAL A 361 -22.22 -16.28 -6.21
N THR A 362 -23.37 -15.84 -5.71
CA THR A 362 -24.58 -15.66 -6.53
C THR A 362 -24.32 -14.65 -7.66
N LEU A 363 -23.71 -13.51 -7.34
CA LEU A 363 -23.34 -12.49 -8.32
C LEU A 363 -22.25 -12.98 -9.29
N ALA A 364 -21.28 -13.77 -8.81
CA ALA A 364 -20.22 -14.30 -9.66
C ALA A 364 -20.72 -15.27 -10.75
N ARG A 365 -21.86 -15.92 -10.49
CA ARG A 365 -22.59 -16.82 -11.42
C ARG A 365 -23.63 -16.09 -12.28
N GLY A 366 -23.83 -14.80 -12.07
CA GLY A 366 -24.78 -13.99 -12.84
C GLY A 366 -24.20 -13.49 -14.18
N PRO A 367 -25.00 -12.72 -14.94
CA PRO A 367 -24.60 -12.21 -16.26
C PRO A 367 -23.59 -11.08 -16.14
N ARG A 368 -22.30 -11.42 -16.15
CA ARG A 368 -21.18 -10.50 -15.86
C ARG A 368 -21.15 -9.25 -16.76
N THR A 369 -21.37 -9.43 -18.06
CA THR A 369 -21.40 -8.31 -19.02
C THR A 369 -22.59 -7.38 -18.77
N THR A 370 -23.72 -7.91 -18.32
CA THR A 370 -24.88 -7.12 -17.91
C THR A 370 -24.58 -6.32 -16.64
N TYR A 371 -23.95 -6.92 -15.64
CA TYR A 371 -23.55 -6.19 -14.43
C TYR A 371 -22.55 -5.06 -14.73
N ALA A 372 -21.58 -5.30 -15.61
CA ALA A 372 -20.67 -4.25 -16.05
C ALA A 372 -21.44 -3.06 -16.68
N GLY A 373 -22.36 -3.34 -17.60
CA GLY A 373 -23.20 -2.31 -18.22
C GLY A 373 -24.08 -1.57 -17.21
N MET A 374 -24.65 -2.27 -16.22
CA MET A 374 -25.42 -1.64 -15.14
C MET A 374 -24.54 -0.68 -14.30
N LYS A 375 -23.33 -1.10 -13.94
CA LYS A 375 -22.40 -0.23 -13.20
C LYS A 375 -22.01 1.00 -14.02
N ASP A 376 -21.76 0.85 -15.32
CA ASP A 376 -21.43 1.98 -16.18
C ASP A 376 -22.57 2.99 -16.31
N LEU A 377 -23.82 2.52 -16.44
CA LEU A 377 -25.00 3.38 -16.43
C LEU A 377 -25.15 4.13 -15.10
N LEU A 378 -25.00 3.44 -13.97
CA LEU A 378 -25.09 4.04 -12.64
C LEU A 378 -24.02 5.12 -12.43
N ARG A 379 -22.77 4.86 -12.84
CA ARG A 379 -21.69 5.86 -12.76
C ARG A 379 -21.98 7.10 -13.60
N ALA A 380 -22.48 6.92 -14.82
CA ALA A 380 -22.79 8.02 -15.73
C ALA A 380 -23.98 8.88 -15.26
N SER A 381 -24.91 8.32 -14.48
CA SER A 381 -26.15 8.99 -14.07
C SER A 381 -25.94 10.28 -13.29
N LEU A 382 -24.82 10.41 -12.56
CA LEU A 382 -24.54 11.56 -11.71
C LEU A 382 -24.07 12.80 -12.48
N THR A 383 -23.68 12.65 -13.74
CA THR A 383 -23.14 13.72 -14.58
C THR A 383 -23.84 13.86 -15.93
N SER A 384 -24.77 12.97 -16.26
CA SER A 384 -25.49 12.96 -17.54
C SER A 384 -26.82 13.72 -17.44
N SER A 385 -27.26 14.31 -18.54
CA SER A 385 -28.67 14.70 -18.65
C SER A 385 -29.56 13.44 -18.75
N LEU A 386 -30.85 13.58 -18.43
CA LEU A 386 -31.79 12.46 -18.60
C LEU A 386 -31.81 11.96 -20.06
N SER A 387 -31.79 12.86 -21.04
CA SER A 387 -31.78 12.49 -22.46
C SER A 387 -30.55 11.65 -22.81
N ASP A 388 -29.36 12.10 -22.42
CA ASP A 388 -28.13 11.34 -22.72
C ASP A 388 -28.08 10.01 -21.95
N GLN A 389 -28.73 9.93 -20.78
CA GLN A 389 -28.83 8.70 -20.01
C GLN A 389 -29.76 7.69 -20.70
N LEU A 390 -30.91 8.13 -21.22
CA LEU A 390 -31.83 7.28 -21.97
C LEU A 390 -31.19 6.72 -23.26
N ASP A 391 -30.39 7.53 -23.95
CA ASP A 391 -29.62 7.05 -25.11
C ASP A 391 -28.60 5.98 -24.71
N ARG A 392 -27.86 6.17 -23.60
CA ARG A 392 -26.96 5.15 -23.05
C ARG A 392 -27.69 3.88 -22.64
N GLU A 393 -28.86 4.01 -22.02
CA GLU A 393 -29.69 2.86 -21.64
C GLU A 393 -30.13 2.07 -22.87
N ARG A 394 -30.64 2.73 -23.91
CA ARG A 394 -31.02 2.09 -25.18
C ARG A 394 -29.86 1.31 -25.79
N ASP A 395 -28.69 1.93 -25.85
CA ASP A 395 -27.53 1.32 -26.48
C ASP A 395 -26.99 0.15 -25.62
N GLY A 396 -26.93 0.34 -24.30
CA GLY A 396 -26.51 -0.67 -23.33
C GLY A 396 -27.42 -1.88 -23.27
N ILE A 397 -28.74 -1.69 -23.22
CA ILE A 397 -29.72 -2.80 -23.19
C ILE A 397 -29.72 -3.57 -24.52
N THR A 398 -29.55 -2.88 -25.66
CA THR A 398 -29.44 -3.51 -26.99
C THR A 398 -28.16 -4.36 -27.09
N ALA A 399 -27.03 -3.84 -26.60
CA ALA A 399 -25.78 -4.61 -26.55
C ALA A 399 -25.91 -5.83 -25.61
N ALA A 400 -26.53 -5.65 -24.44
CA ALA A 400 -26.77 -6.75 -23.50
C ALA A 400 -27.67 -7.83 -24.10
N ALA A 401 -28.76 -7.46 -24.78
CA ALA A 401 -29.67 -8.40 -25.44
C ALA A 401 -28.97 -9.25 -26.53
N ASN A 402 -28.00 -8.67 -27.24
CA ASN A 402 -27.23 -9.38 -28.26
C ASN A 402 -26.11 -10.27 -27.72
N SER A 403 -25.71 -10.08 -26.45
CA SER A 403 -24.65 -10.86 -25.81
C SER A 403 -25.07 -12.32 -25.55
N PRO A 404 -24.11 -13.26 -25.37
CA PRO A 404 -24.42 -14.65 -25.00
C PRO A 404 -25.31 -14.75 -23.76
N ALA A 405 -25.01 -13.96 -22.72
CA ALA A 405 -25.79 -13.92 -21.49
C ALA A 405 -27.21 -13.38 -21.69
N GLY A 406 -27.39 -12.35 -22.54
CA GLY A 406 -28.71 -11.81 -22.87
C GLY A 406 -29.60 -12.82 -23.60
N ARG A 407 -29.04 -13.48 -24.62
CA ARG A 407 -29.74 -14.53 -25.37
C ARG A 407 -30.14 -15.70 -24.47
N GLU A 408 -29.18 -16.21 -23.69
CA GLU A 408 -29.42 -17.28 -22.72
C GLU A 408 -30.48 -16.89 -21.69
N GLY A 409 -30.44 -15.67 -21.16
CA GLY A 409 -31.41 -15.20 -20.18
C GLY A 409 -32.84 -15.19 -20.73
N VAL A 410 -33.02 -14.68 -21.96
CA VAL A 410 -34.33 -14.67 -22.64
C VAL A 410 -34.80 -16.09 -22.96
N ASP A 411 -33.92 -16.91 -23.55
CA ASP A 411 -34.25 -18.29 -23.94
C ASP A 411 -34.61 -19.16 -22.72
N ALA A 412 -33.82 -19.06 -21.64
CA ALA A 412 -34.06 -19.80 -20.40
C ALA A 412 -35.40 -19.41 -19.76
N PHE A 413 -35.74 -18.12 -19.76
CA PHE A 413 -37.01 -17.63 -19.25
C PHE A 413 -38.21 -18.19 -20.03
N VAL A 414 -38.17 -18.12 -21.37
CA VAL A 414 -39.22 -18.68 -22.24
C VAL A 414 -39.36 -20.19 -22.04
N GLN A 415 -38.24 -20.89 -21.87
CA GLN A 415 -38.18 -22.34 -21.65
C GLN A 415 -38.46 -22.75 -20.20
N LYS A 416 -38.68 -21.81 -19.28
CA LYS A 416 -38.93 -22.04 -17.85
C LYS A 416 -37.84 -22.88 -17.17
N ARG A 417 -36.57 -22.63 -17.52
CA ARG A 417 -35.39 -23.27 -16.90
C ARG A 417 -34.47 -22.22 -16.27
N PRO A 418 -33.63 -22.60 -15.30
CA PRO A 418 -32.59 -21.71 -14.80
C PRO A 418 -31.60 -21.30 -15.92
N PRO A 419 -31.21 -20.03 -16.01
CA PRO A 419 -30.21 -19.57 -16.97
C PRO A 419 -28.80 -20.04 -16.58
N ARG A 420 -27.91 -20.16 -17.57
CA ARG A 420 -26.50 -20.54 -17.45
C ARG A 420 -25.61 -19.48 -18.09
N PHE A 421 -25.20 -18.49 -17.29
CA PHE A 421 -24.43 -17.33 -17.75
C PHE A 421 -22.94 -17.58 -17.91
#